data_AF-A0A7C2K906-F1
#
_entry.id   AF-A0A7C2K906-F1
#
_cell.length_a   1.000
_cell.length_b   1.000
_cell.length_c   1.000
_cell.angle_alpha   90.00
_cell.angle_beta   90.00
_cell.angle_gamma   90.00
#
_symmetry.space_group_name_H-M   'P 1'
#
loop_
_entity.id
_entity.type
_entity.pdbx_description
1 polymer ?
#
loop_
_entity_poly.entity_id
_entity_poly.type
_entity_poly.pdbx_seq_one_letter_code
_entity_poly.pdbx_strand_id
1 'polypeptide(L)'
;MFELLVALLLLLFIISGLAVGMKDYLKRQKSLELHTLARQILETEKARLLNLSSNSLATLDRNFKNGTCKLNGACNFDPDCFNEPMRYNGTNCQPPLRCIACLKGKQIVYGNCSNSPYTFYLSYTLADVYTPDPENSTQILSATPIGLGICMKVAFVDPATNRTQTYKALVLKMEW
;
A
#
# COMPACT_ATOMS: atom_id res chain seq x y z
N MET A 1 35.83 41.88 24.96
CA MET A 1 36.27 40.92 23.92
C MET A 1 36.00 39.48 24.33
N PHE A 2 36.51 39.02 25.48
CA PHE A 2 36.30 37.64 25.95
C PHE A 2 34.82 37.26 26.16
N GLU A 3 34.04 38.07 26.89
CA GLU A 3 32.61 37.81 27.12
C GLU A 3 31.79 37.73 25.83
N LEU A 4 32.13 38.57 24.86
CA LEU A 4 31.46 38.61 23.56
C LEU A 4 31.74 37.34 22.74
N LEU A 5 32.96 36.79 22.87
CA LEU A 5 33.37 35.55 22.21
C LEU A 5 32.70 34.33 22.86
N VAL A 6 32.54 34.32 24.19
CA VAL A 6 31.79 33.29 24.92
C VAL A 6 30.30 33.31 24.56
N ALA A 7 29.68 34.50 24.50
CA ALA A 7 28.29 34.64 24.09
C ALA A 7 28.06 34.13 22.66
N LEU A 8 29.00 34.38 21.75
CA LEU A 8 28.92 33.90 20.37
C LEU A 8 29.04 32.37 20.25
N LEU A 9 29.93 31.75 21.04
CA LEU A 9 30.04 30.29 21.12
C LEU A 9 28.79 29.63 21.68
N LEU A 10 28.20 30.20 22.74
CA LEU A 10 26.94 29.72 23.31
C LEU A 10 25.80 29.83 22.30
N LEU A 11 25.73 30.94 21.56
CA LEU A 11 24.73 31.15 20.51
C LEU A 11 24.87 30.12 19.38
N LEU A 12 26.09 29.83 18.92
CA LEU A 12 26.34 28.78 17.93
C LEU A 12 25.95 27.38 18.44
N PHE A 13 26.22 27.09 19.72
CA PHE A 13 25.81 25.84 20.33
C PHE A 13 24.28 25.69 20.38
N ILE A 14 23.56 26.76 20.77
CA ILE A 14 22.10 26.77 20.81
C ILE A 14 21.51 26.63 19.40
N ILE A 15 22.02 27.38 18.42
CA ILE A 15 21.54 27.33 17.03
C ILE A 15 21.76 25.94 16.43
N SER A 16 22.92 25.32 16.67
CA SER A 16 23.20 23.98 16.16
C SER A 16 22.29 22.92 16.78
N GLY A 17 22.02 22.99 18.09
CA GLY A 17 21.04 22.13 18.76
C GLY A 17 19.62 22.30 18.21
N LEU A 18 19.17 23.55 18.02
CA LEU A 18 17.86 23.86 17.43
C LEU A 18 17.75 23.37 15.99
N ALA A 19 18.80 23.54 15.18
CA ALA A 19 18.80 23.10 13.79
C ALA A 19 18.65 21.57 13.67
N VAL A 20 19.33 20.80 14.52
CA VAL A 20 19.18 19.33 14.58
C VAL A 20 17.77 18.96 15.03
N GLY A 21 17.27 19.57 16.10
CA GLY A 21 15.91 19.32 16.60
C GLY A 21 14.83 19.61 15.56
N MET A 22 14.95 20.74 14.83
CA MET A 22 14.01 21.13 13.79
C MET A 22 14.04 20.15 12.60
N LYS A 23 15.23 19.68 12.21
CA LYS A 23 15.39 18.67 11.16
C LYS A 23 14.68 17.37 11.51
N ASP A 24 14.84 16.89 12.74
CA ASP A 24 14.19 15.65 13.20
C ASP A 24 12.67 15.81 13.35
N TYR A 25 12.22 16.99 13.81
CA TYR A 25 10.81 17.33 13.85
C TYR A 25 10.17 17.30 12.46
N LEU A 26 10.77 17.97 11.47
CA LEU A 26 10.29 18.00 10.08
C LEU A 26 10.24 16.60 9.46
N LYS A 27 11.25 15.75 9.73
CA LYS A 27 11.24 14.34 9.29
C LYS A 27 10.05 13.57 9.87
N ARG A 28 9.78 13.71 11.17
CA ARG A 28 8.65 13.03 11.83
C ARG A 28 7.31 13.55 11.33
N GLN A 29 7.18 14.86 11.15
CA GLN A 29 5.97 15.45 10.57
C GLN A 29 5.72 14.89 9.16
N LYS A 30 6.78 14.82 8.33
CA LYS A 30 6.65 14.26 6.98
C LYS A 30 6.34 12.77 6.99
N SER A 31 6.94 12.01 7.90
CA SER A 31 6.62 10.59 8.12
C SER A 31 5.12 10.38 8.39
N LEU A 32 4.54 11.13 9.33
CA LEU A 32 3.11 11.05 9.66
C LEU A 32 2.21 11.40 8.47
N GLU A 33 2.59 12.41 7.68
CA GLU A 33 1.90 12.78 6.45
C GLU A 33 1.88 11.60 5.46
N LEU A 34 3.06 10.99 5.22
CA LEU A 34 3.19 9.86 4.29
C LEU A 34 2.41 8.62 4.75
N HIS A 35 2.37 8.34 6.06
CA HIS A 35 1.55 7.26 6.61
C HIS A 35 0.05 7.50 6.36
N THR A 36 -0.43 8.73 6.57
CA THR A 36 -1.82 9.12 6.28
C THR A 36 -2.13 8.98 4.79
N LEU A 37 -1.22 9.46 3.93
CA LEU A 37 -1.35 9.37 2.48
C LEU A 37 -1.34 7.93 1.97
N ALA A 38 -0.48 7.06 2.51
CA ALA A 38 -0.46 5.66 2.15
C ALA A 38 -1.81 4.98 2.43
N ARG A 39 -2.44 5.29 3.57
CA ARG A 39 -3.80 4.82 3.90
C ARG A 39 -4.85 5.39 2.95
N GLN A 40 -4.76 6.68 2.62
CA GLN A 40 -5.69 7.30 1.67
C GLN A 40 -5.58 6.68 0.27
N ILE A 41 -4.35 6.42 -0.21
CA ILE A 41 -4.10 5.72 -1.47
C ILE A 41 -4.72 4.33 -1.43
N LEU A 42 -4.51 3.60 -0.33
CA LEU A 42 -5.06 2.25 -0.13
C LEU A 42 -6.59 2.25 -0.24
N GLU A 43 -7.28 3.11 0.50
CA GLU A 43 -8.75 3.19 0.49
C GLU A 43 -9.30 3.68 -0.86
N THR A 44 -8.64 4.65 -1.49
CA THR A 44 -9.03 5.15 -2.81
C THR A 44 -8.92 4.07 -3.88
N GLU A 45 -7.81 3.32 -3.89
CA GLU A 45 -7.62 2.23 -4.84
C GLU A 45 -8.52 1.04 -4.54
N LYS A 46 -8.80 0.74 -3.27
CA LYS A 46 -9.81 -0.24 -2.87
C LYS A 46 -11.19 0.10 -3.42
N ALA A 47 -11.65 1.34 -3.23
CA ALA A 47 -12.93 1.80 -3.77
C ALA A 47 -12.95 1.74 -5.30
N ARG A 48 -11.84 2.09 -5.96
CA ARG A 48 -11.71 1.99 -7.42
C ARG A 48 -11.81 0.55 -7.92
N LEU A 49 -11.12 -0.39 -7.27
CA LEU A 49 -11.13 -1.82 -7.62
C LEU A 49 -12.52 -2.44 -7.44
N LEU A 50 -13.24 -2.05 -6.39
CA LEU A 50 -14.64 -2.44 -6.19
C LEU A 50 -15.52 -2.00 -7.35
N ASN A 51 -15.30 -0.79 -7.89
CA ASN A 51 -16.11 -0.21 -8.97
C ASN A 51 -15.66 -0.60 -10.38
N LEU A 52 -14.47 -1.19 -10.57
CA LEU A 52 -14.02 -1.66 -11.89
C LEU A 52 -14.89 -2.80 -12.41
N SER A 53 -14.99 -3.00 -13.73
CA SER A 53 -15.71 -4.19 -14.24
C SER A 53 -14.84 -5.45 -14.05
N SER A 54 -15.46 -6.59 -13.76
CA SER A 54 -14.75 -7.87 -13.65
C SER A 54 -13.95 -8.21 -14.91
N ASN A 55 -14.51 -7.92 -16.09
CA ASN A 55 -13.86 -8.13 -17.39
C ASN A 55 -12.52 -7.38 -17.51
N SER A 56 -12.38 -6.21 -16.87
CA SER A 56 -11.12 -5.45 -16.89
C SER A 56 -9.99 -6.13 -16.12
N LEU A 57 -10.31 -7.08 -15.24
CA LEU A 57 -9.37 -7.84 -14.43
C LEU A 57 -9.16 -9.27 -14.98
N ALA A 58 -9.89 -9.68 -16.02
CA ALA A 58 -9.85 -11.04 -16.54
C ALA A 58 -8.49 -11.42 -17.15
N THR A 59 -7.74 -10.43 -17.66
CA THR A 59 -6.41 -10.63 -18.25
C THR A 59 -5.28 -10.62 -17.22
N LEU A 60 -5.60 -10.35 -15.95
CA LEU A 60 -4.61 -10.34 -14.87
C LEU A 60 -4.36 -11.76 -14.39
N ASP A 61 -3.10 -12.03 -14.08
CA ASP A 61 -2.63 -13.33 -13.66
C ASP A 61 -3.18 -13.73 -12.28
N ARG A 62 -3.70 -14.97 -12.17
CA ARG A 62 -4.38 -15.52 -10.98
C ARG A 62 -3.54 -16.64 -10.34
N ASN A 63 -2.26 -16.35 -10.10
CA ASN A 63 -1.27 -17.34 -9.65
C ASN A 63 -1.38 -17.80 -8.18
N PHE A 64 -2.33 -17.28 -7.38
CA PHE A 64 -2.38 -17.55 -5.94
C PHE A 64 -3.40 -18.61 -5.55
N LYS A 65 -3.17 -19.24 -4.39
CA LYS A 65 -4.09 -20.21 -3.80
C LYS A 65 -5.50 -19.63 -3.67
N ASN A 66 -6.46 -20.46 -4.06
CA ASN A 66 -7.89 -20.20 -4.00
C ASN A 66 -8.34 -19.79 -2.59
N GLY A 67 -9.14 -18.73 -2.49
CA GLY A 67 -9.82 -18.34 -1.26
C GLY A 67 -11.21 -18.97 -1.16
N THR A 68 -11.73 -19.16 0.06
CA THR A 68 -13.12 -19.60 0.27
C THR A 68 -13.96 -18.51 0.93
N CYS A 69 -15.16 -18.29 0.43
CA CYS A 69 -16.11 -17.34 0.99
C CYS A 69 -17.37 -18.04 1.47
N LYS A 70 -17.67 -17.92 2.76
CA LYS A 70 -18.92 -18.40 3.34
C LYS A 70 -20.10 -17.59 2.78
N LEU A 71 -21.28 -18.21 2.74
CA LEU A 71 -22.53 -17.58 2.29
C LEU A 71 -22.93 -16.34 3.11
N ASN A 72 -22.41 -16.19 4.33
CA ASN A 72 -22.60 -14.98 5.16
C ASN A 72 -21.65 -13.82 4.80
N GLY A 73 -20.88 -13.95 3.70
CA GLY A 73 -19.92 -12.94 3.24
C GLY A 73 -18.57 -12.96 3.94
N ALA A 74 -18.36 -13.84 4.93
CA ALA A 74 -17.08 -14.01 5.58
C ALA A 74 -16.14 -14.86 4.72
N CYS A 75 -15.02 -14.28 4.31
CA CYS A 75 -14.07 -14.96 3.45
C CYS A 75 -12.76 -15.26 4.14
N ASN A 76 -12.31 -16.50 4.00
CA ASN A 76 -10.99 -16.91 4.42
C ASN A 76 -10.04 -16.75 3.23
N PHE A 77 -9.22 -15.70 3.30
CA PHE A 77 -8.15 -15.46 2.35
C PHE A 77 -6.83 -15.83 3.00
N ASP A 78 -6.03 -16.63 2.29
CA ASP A 78 -4.75 -17.10 2.76
C ASP A 78 -3.83 -15.88 3.09
N PRO A 79 -3.27 -15.77 4.30
CA PRO A 79 -2.27 -14.75 4.62
C PRO A 79 -1.08 -14.76 3.64
N ASP A 80 -0.84 -15.87 2.94
CA ASP A 80 0.18 -15.99 1.89
C ASP A 80 -0.06 -15.03 0.72
N CYS A 81 -1.31 -14.64 0.42
CA CYS A 81 -1.60 -13.62 -0.62
C CYS A 81 -0.93 -12.28 -0.30
N PHE A 82 -0.62 -12.04 0.98
CA PHE A 82 0.03 -10.83 1.50
C PHE A 82 1.52 -11.02 1.83
N ASN A 83 2.02 -12.25 1.90
CA ASN A 83 3.34 -12.57 2.47
C ASN A 83 4.39 -12.92 1.40
N GLU A 84 4.01 -13.50 0.25
CA GLU A 84 4.98 -13.98 -0.74
C GLU A 84 4.71 -13.47 -2.17
N PRO A 85 5.78 -13.24 -2.95
CA PRO A 85 6.32 -11.90 -3.13
C PRO A 85 5.30 -10.98 -3.83
N MET A 86 4.52 -10.22 -3.05
CA MET A 86 3.94 -8.94 -3.49
C MET A 86 5.06 -7.90 -3.71
N ARG A 87 6.07 -8.21 -4.52
CA ARG A 87 7.13 -7.27 -4.86
C ARG A 87 6.61 -6.38 -5.97
N TYR A 88 6.91 -5.09 -5.87
CA TYR A 88 6.71 -4.19 -6.98
C TYR A 88 7.54 -4.71 -8.17
N ASN A 89 6.86 -5.06 -9.26
CA ASN A 89 7.48 -5.41 -10.53
C ASN A 89 7.01 -4.39 -11.56
N GLY A 90 7.92 -3.50 -11.98
CA GLY A 90 7.61 -2.43 -12.94
C GLY A 90 7.12 -2.98 -14.29
N THR A 91 7.55 -4.18 -14.67
CA THR A 91 7.17 -4.85 -15.92
C THR A 91 5.74 -5.37 -15.91
N ASN A 92 5.20 -5.71 -14.73
CA ASN A 92 3.82 -6.17 -14.54
C ASN A 92 2.86 -5.01 -14.26
N CYS A 93 3.31 -3.78 -14.46
CA CYS A 93 2.48 -2.61 -14.24
C CYS A 93 1.59 -2.29 -15.45
N GLN A 94 0.55 -3.11 -15.63
CA GLN A 94 -0.37 -2.99 -16.74
C GLN A 94 -1.71 -2.41 -16.29
N PRO A 95 -2.35 -1.54 -17.11
CA PRO A 95 -3.74 -1.18 -16.91
C PRO A 95 -4.62 -2.44 -16.79
N PRO A 96 -5.62 -2.47 -15.89
CA PRO A 96 -6.17 -1.33 -15.14
C PRO A 96 -5.53 -1.07 -13.76
N LEU A 97 -4.46 -1.80 -13.39
CA LEU A 97 -3.80 -1.64 -12.10
C LEU A 97 -2.87 -0.42 -12.10
N ARG A 98 -2.78 0.27 -10.96
CA ARG A 98 -1.91 1.43 -10.77
C ARG A 98 -0.81 1.05 -9.80
N CYS A 99 0.44 0.95 -10.24
CA CYS A 99 1.49 0.33 -9.43
C CYS A 99 2.41 1.34 -8.75
N ILE A 100 2.20 2.63 -9.02
CA ILE A 100 2.99 3.70 -8.46
C ILE A 100 2.11 4.94 -8.28
N ALA A 101 2.28 5.59 -7.14
CA ALA A 101 1.66 6.86 -6.81
C ALA A 101 2.68 7.77 -6.13
N CYS A 102 2.50 9.07 -6.27
CA CYS A 102 3.36 10.08 -5.67
C CYS A 102 2.56 11.34 -5.35
N LEU A 103 3.12 12.19 -4.50
CA LEU A 103 2.59 13.53 -4.31
C LEU A 103 3.25 14.53 -5.24
N LYS A 104 2.42 15.28 -5.97
CA LYS A 104 2.82 16.53 -6.61
C LYS A 104 2.02 17.65 -5.98
N GLY A 105 2.68 18.45 -5.13
CA GLY A 105 2.01 19.42 -4.27
C GLY A 105 1.06 18.73 -3.28
N LYS A 106 -0.25 19.02 -3.38
CA LYS A 106 -1.30 18.43 -2.53
C LYS A 106 -2.09 17.30 -3.22
N GLN A 107 -1.71 16.92 -4.44
CA GLN A 107 -2.45 15.93 -5.22
C GLN A 107 -1.68 14.61 -5.32
N ILE A 108 -2.43 13.51 -5.22
CA ILE A 108 -1.93 12.17 -5.48
C ILE A 108 -1.99 11.95 -7.00
N VAL A 109 -0.82 11.67 -7.59
CA VAL A 109 -0.67 11.38 -9.02
C VAL A 109 -0.22 9.94 -9.18
N TYR A 110 -0.79 9.23 -10.15
CA TYR A 110 -0.47 7.84 -10.44
C TYR A 110 0.36 7.72 -11.73
N GLY A 111 1.25 6.72 -11.79
CA GLY A 111 2.10 6.48 -12.96
C GLY A 111 3.38 7.33 -12.96
N ASN A 112 3.38 8.49 -13.63
CA ASN A 112 4.60 9.27 -13.78
C ASN A 112 4.98 10.05 -12.50
N CYS A 113 5.86 9.43 -11.71
CA CYS A 113 6.40 9.97 -10.47
C CYS A 113 7.83 10.49 -10.59
N SER A 114 8.30 10.79 -11.80
CA SER A 114 9.57 11.48 -12.00
C SER A 114 9.64 12.76 -11.15
N ASN A 115 10.78 12.94 -10.47
CA ASN A 115 11.08 14.07 -9.59
C ASN A 115 10.27 14.15 -8.29
N SER A 116 9.52 13.11 -7.91
CA SER A 116 8.89 13.07 -6.58
C SER A 116 9.91 12.64 -5.51
N PRO A 117 10.08 13.41 -4.42
CA PRO A 117 10.95 13.00 -3.31
C PRO A 117 10.39 11.80 -2.54
N TYR A 118 9.08 11.54 -2.65
CA TYR A 118 8.40 10.42 -1.99
C TYR A 118 7.52 9.68 -2.99
N THR A 119 7.73 8.38 -3.08
CA THR A 119 7.02 7.49 -4.01
C THR A 119 6.39 6.34 -3.22
N PHE A 120 5.14 6.03 -3.57
CA PHE A 120 4.39 4.90 -3.07
C PHE A 120 4.34 3.83 -4.16
N TYR A 121 4.73 2.62 -3.80
CA TYR A 121 4.67 1.46 -4.67
C TYR A 121 3.44 0.64 -4.31
N LEU A 122 2.60 0.39 -5.32
CA LEU A 122 1.40 -0.41 -5.19
C LEU A 122 1.67 -1.77 -5.81
N SER A 123 1.27 -2.82 -5.11
CA SER A 123 1.40 -4.21 -5.55
C SER A 123 0.08 -4.92 -5.34
N TYR A 124 -0.26 -5.80 -6.27
CA TYR A 124 -1.53 -6.51 -6.28
C TYR A 124 -1.25 -7.99 -6.52
N THR A 125 -2.04 -8.83 -5.86
CA THR A 125 -2.10 -10.27 -6.10
C THR A 125 -3.56 -10.67 -6.14
N LEU A 126 -3.89 -11.57 -7.06
CA LEU A 126 -5.25 -11.98 -7.35
C LEU A 126 -5.41 -13.47 -7.04
N ALA A 127 -6.54 -13.82 -6.45
CA ALA A 127 -6.92 -15.19 -6.15
C ALA A 127 -8.39 -15.42 -6.48
N ASP A 128 -8.68 -16.55 -7.10
CA ASP A 128 -10.06 -16.98 -7.33
C ASP A 128 -10.77 -17.33 -6.03
N VAL A 129 -12.06 -17.03 -5.97
CA VAL A 129 -12.89 -17.19 -4.78
C VAL A 129 -13.93 -18.25 -5.03
N TYR A 130 -14.05 -19.21 -4.12
CA TYR A 130 -14.95 -20.34 -4.25
C TYR A 130 -15.91 -20.42 -3.07
N THR A 131 -17.08 -21.02 -3.34
CA THR A 131 -17.99 -21.46 -2.27
C THR A 131 -17.38 -22.66 -1.56
N PRO A 132 -17.21 -22.64 -0.22
CA PRO A 132 -16.77 -23.80 0.53
C PRO A 132 -17.85 -24.89 0.52
N ASP A 133 -17.42 -26.14 0.60
CA ASP A 133 -18.32 -27.27 0.83
C ASP A 133 -18.97 -27.12 2.23
N PRO A 134 -20.32 -27.15 2.34
CA PRO A 134 -21.03 -27.05 3.61
C PRO A 134 -20.71 -28.20 4.58
N GLU A 135 -20.32 -29.37 4.09
CA GLU A 135 -19.93 -30.52 4.91
C GLU A 135 -18.44 -30.47 5.30
N ASN A 136 -17.61 -29.80 4.50
CA ASN A 136 -16.18 -29.61 4.78
C ASN A 136 -15.66 -28.25 4.32
N SER A 137 -15.52 -27.31 5.26
CA SER A 137 -15.06 -25.94 4.99
C SER A 137 -13.65 -25.79 4.37
N THR A 138 -12.87 -26.87 4.29
CA THR A 138 -11.55 -26.89 3.64
C THR A 138 -11.60 -27.30 2.17
N GLN A 139 -12.76 -27.78 1.69
CA GLN A 139 -13.00 -28.17 0.31
C GLN A 139 -13.83 -27.13 -0.43
N ILE A 140 -13.65 -27.06 -1.74
CA ILE A 140 -14.43 -26.19 -2.63
C ILE A 140 -15.64 -26.96 -3.17
N LEU A 141 -16.82 -26.35 -3.10
CA LEU A 141 -18.08 -26.97 -3.53
C LEU A 141 -18.19 -27.07 -5.06
N SER A 142 -17.63 -26.10 -5.78
CA SER A 142 -17.68 -26.02 -7.24
C SER A 142 -16.32 -25.63 -7.80
N ALA A 143 -16.02 -26.12 -9.01
CA ALA A 143 -14.85 -25.70 -9.79
C ALA A 143 -15.03 -24.31 -10.43
N THR A 144 -16.24 -23.75 -10.42
CA THR A 144 -16.50 -22.39 -10.89
C THR A 144 -16.28 -21.39 -9.75
N PRO A 145 -15.38 -20.41 -9.91
CA PRO A 145 -15.23 -19.35 -8.92
C PRO A 145 -16.49 -18.48 -8.87
N ILE A 146 -16.88 -18.06 -7.67
CA ILE A 146 -17.97 -17.12 -7.40
C ILE A 146 -17.49 -15.66 -7.39
N GLY A 147 -16.21 -15.44 -7.66
CA GLY A 147 -15.63 -14.11 -7.66
C GLY A 147 -14.11 -14.09 -7.56
N LEU A 148 -13.61 -12.91 -7.23
CA LEU A 148 -12.19 -12.57 -7.21
C LEU A 148 -11.82 -11.87 -5.89
N GLY A 149 -10.74 -12.33 -5.28
CA GLY A 149 -10.06 -11.65 -4.18
C GLY A 149 -8.83 -10.93 -4.71
N ILE A 150 -8.70 -9.65 -4.39
CA ILE A 150 -7.57 -8.82 -4.77
C ILE A 150 -6.89 -8.36 -3.48
N CYS A 151 -5.74 -8.95 -3.18
CA CYS A 151 -4.88 -8.49 -2.11
C CYS A 151 -4.06 -7.32 -2.67
N MET A 152 -4.10 -6.17 -2.00
CA MET A 152 -3.36 -4.98 -2.39
C MET A 152 -2.41 -4.53 -1.29
N LYS A 153 -1.25 -4.02 -1.68
CA LYS A 153 -0.23 -3.49 -0.79
C LYS A 153 0.27 -2.14 -1.27
N VAL A 154 0.32 -1.16 -0.39
CA VAL A 154 0.96 0.14 -0.60
C VAL A 154 2.22 0.18 0.26
N ALA A 155 3.37 0.44 -0.36
CA ALA A 155 4.67 0.50 0.30
C ALA A 155 5.38 1.83 0.03
N PHE A 156 6.06 2.37 1.04
CA PHE A 156 6.92 3.55 0.90
C PHE A 156 8.09 3.49 1.88
N VAL A 157 9.14 4.26 1.62
CA VAL A 157 10.28 4.39 2.54
C VAL A 157 10.00 5.55 3.50
N ASP A 158 9.94 5.24 4.79
CA ASP A 158 9.68 6.25 5.83
C ASP A 158 10.94 7.09 6.10
N PRO A 159 10.90 8.43 5.95
CA PRO A 159 12.06 9.29 6.15
C PRO A 159 12.54 9.38 7.62
N ALA A 160 11.71 9.00 8.59
CA ALA A 160 12.09 9.01 10.00
C ALA A 160 12.90 7.76 10.38
N THR A 161 12.49 6.59 9.89
CA THR A 161 13.12 5.30 10.23
C THR A 161 14.02 4.74 9.13
N ASN A 162 13.94 5.27 7.92
CA ASN A 162 14.55 4.76 6.69
C ASN A 162 14.20 3.30 6.39
N ARG A 163 13.04 2.83 6.87
CA ARG A 163 12.52 1.49 6.64
C ARG A 163 11.33 1.54 5.69
N THR A 164 11.14 0.46 4.95
CA THR A 164 9.94 0.29 4.12
C THR A 164 8.75 0.03 5.03
N GLN A 165 7.75 0.90 4.96
CA GLN A 165 6.46 0.75 5.63
C GLN A 165 5.44 0.23 4.64
N THR A 166 4.53 -0.63 5.10
CA THR A 166 3.53 -1.26 4.23
C THR A 166 2.15 -1.21 4.84
N TYR A 167 1.17 -0.96 3.98
CA TYR A 167 -0.26 -1.05 4.29
C TYR A 167 -0.90 -2.04 3.33
N LYS A 168 -1.80 -2.87 3.85
CA LYS A 168 -2.42 -3.96 3.11
C LYS A 168 -3.95 -3.85 3.20
N ALA A 169 -4.63 -4.16 2.11
CA ALA A 169 -6.08 -4.29 2.08
C ALA A 169 -6.49 -5.47 1.20
N LEU A 170 -7.67 -6.00 1.49
CA LEU A 170 -8.32 -7.02 0.70
C LEU A 170 -9.55 -6.42 0.02
N VAL A 171 -9.70 -6.68 -1.27
CA VAL A 171 -10.87 -6.30 -2.05
C VAL A 171 -11.56 -7.57 -2.55
N LEU A 172 -12.85 -7.67 -2.29
CA LEU A 172 -13.66 -8.82 -2.70
C LEU A 172 -14.65 -8.40 -3.75
N LYS A 173 -14.64 -9.14 -4.87
CA LYS A 173 -15.52 -8.88 -6.00
C LYS A 173 -16.27 -10.17 -6.32
N MET A 174 -17.50 -10.26 -5.84
CA MET A 174 -18.36 -11.42 -6.13
C MET A 174 -19.04 -11.24 -7.48
N GLU A 175 -19.07 -12.31 -8.25
CA GLU A 175 -19.73 -12.43 -9.55
C GLU A 175 -20.90 -13.38 -9.32
N TRP A 176 -22.12 -12.82 -9.19
CA TRP A 176 -23.36 -13.58 -9.02
C TRP A 176 -24.06 -13.77 -10.37
#